data_AF-A0A9C7RQZ8-F1
#
_entry.id   AF-A0A9C7RQZ8-F1
#
_cell.length_a   1.000
_cell.length_b   1.000
_cell.length_c   1.000
_cell.angle_alpha   90.00
_cell.angle_beta   90.00
_cell.angle_gamma   90.00
#
_symmetry.space_group_name_H-M   'P 1'
#
loop_
_entity.id
_entity.type
_entity.pdbx_description
1 polymer ?
#
loop_
_entity_poly.entity_id
_entity_poly.type
_entity_poly.pdbx_seq_one_letter_code
_entity_poly.pdbx_strand_id
1 'polypeptide(L)'
;MKVYGEFYRILARECINEPSIFQKYGDASFIVMDGMSFREGVLVYNTLKSEGYETRLNFGFSAIPSETLEFRDKMGVSMSNFKEINNPENIRLGGDEKFLWSQFPDVMLDKIQVGRTVISSLEKMYETTAKIVEDLVDKLKSDKIIILSDHGYIRSEAGFVFTVGERAKRRLQDVFGSKRYIAMNDVEVKDLIRGGYVEEFGGYYLVKSRYIWPVRGRYSIYIHGGLSLMECFTPVIELMKKNEKSYGKRGYNLS
;
A
#
# COMPACT_ATOMS: atom_id res chain seq x y z
N MET A 1 -27.14 0.71 -1.28
CA MET A 1 -26.78 -0.59 -0.68
C MET A 1 -26.28 -0.31 0.73
N LYS A 2 -27.13 -0.50 1.76
CA LYS A 2 -26.78 -0.31 3.19
C LYS A 2 -26.27 -1.61 3.85
N VAL A 3 -25.87 -2.58 3.03
CA VAL A 3 -25.58 -3.93 3.48
C VAL A 3 -24.08 -4.00 3.81
N TYR A 4 -23.74 -4.44 5.02
CA TYR A 4 -22.38 -4.62 5.54
C TYR A 4 -21.62 -3.35 5.94
N GLY A 5 -22.28 -2.34 6.51
CA GLY A 5 -21.61 -1.14 7.03
C GLY A 5 -20.68 -1.44 8.23
N GLU A 6 -21.05 -2.44 9.04
CA GLU A 6 -20.33 -2.95 10.20
C GLU A 6 -18.95 -3.51 9.86
N PHE A 7 -18.78 -4.00 8.64
CA PHE A 7 -17.52 -4.54 8.15
C PHE A 7 -16.41 -3.49 8.14
N TYR A 8 -16.72 -2.25 7.80
CA TYR A 8 -15.73 -1.17 7.82
C TYR A 8 -15.30 -0.81 9.24
N ARG A 9 -16.19 -0.93 10.23
CA ARG A 9 -15.83 -0.75 11.64
C ARG A 9 -14.91 -1.88 12.13
N ILE A 10 -15.14 -3.11 11.67
CA ILE A 10 -14.22 -4.23 11.93
C ILE A 10 -12.88 -3.95 11.27
N LEU A 11 -12.84 -3.56 9.99
CA LEU A 11 -11.62 -3.22 9.28
C LEU A 11 -10.81 -2.13 10.00
N ALA A 12 -11.46 -1.03 10.41
CA ALA A 12 -10.79 0.05 11.14
C ALA A 12 -10.19 -0.43 12.46
N ARG A 13 -10.91 -1.33 13.17
CA ARG A 13 -10.42 -1.96 14.39
C ARG A 13 -9.17 -2.80 14.14
N GLU A 14 -9.18 -3.65 13.12
CA GLU A 14 -8.02 -4.47 12.77
C GLU A 14 -6.83 -3.59 12.37
N CYS A 15 -7.05 -2.50 11.63
CA CYS A 15 -5.98 -1.56 11.28
C CYS A 15 -5.29 -0.91 12.50
N ILE A 16 -5.98 -0.75 13.63
CA ILE A 16 -5.38 -0.23 14.88
C ILE A 16 -4.79 -1.36 15.73
N ASN A 17 -5.53 -2.46 15.88
CA ASN A 17 -5.23 -3.47 16.89
C ASN A 17 -4.26 -4.56 16.40
N GLU A 18 -4.21 -4.83 15.10
CA GLU A 18 -3.29 -5.85 14.58
C GLU A 18 -1.84 -5.43 14.77
N PRO A 19 -1.00 -6.26 15.39
CA PRO A 19 0.42 -5.98 15.54
C PRO A 19 1.06 -5.72 14.18
N SER A 20 1.94 -4.73 14.16
CA SER A 20 2.78 -4.40 13.02
C SER A 20 3.50 -5.65 12.48
N ILE A 21 3.56 -5.79 11.15
CA ILE A 21 4.26 -6.91 10.48
C ILE A 21 5.73 -6.98 10.94
N PHE A 22 6.33 -5.85 11.30
CA PHE A 22 7.69 -5.77 11.83
C PHE A 22 7.87 -6.53 13.14
N GLN A 23 6.82 -6.62 13.97
CA GLN A 23 6.85 -7.38 15.23
C GLN A 23 6.69 -8.88 15.01
N LYS A 24 6.07 -9.29 13.90
CA LYS A 24 5.82 -10.70 13.56
C LYS A 24 7.05 -11.40 12.96
N TYR A 25 7.98 -10.64 12.34
CA TYR A 25 9.12 -11.19 11.59
C TYR A 25 10.47 -10.55 12.01
N GLY A 26 10.83 -10.63 13.29
CA GLY A 26 11.96 -9.87 13.88
C GLY A 26 13.34 -10.05 13.22
N ASP A 27 13.58 -11.19 12.56
CA ASP A 27 14.85 -11.61 11.98
C ASP A 27 14.92 -11.46 10.45
N ALA A 28 13.88 -10.88 9.84
CA ALA A 28 13.85 -10.61 8.40
C ALA A 28 14.41 -9.22 8.04
N SER A 29 14.79 -9.06 6.76
CA SER A 29 14.87 -7.75 6.11
C SER A 29 13.50 -7.37 5.55
N PHE A 30 13.16 -6.08 5.61
CA PHE A 30 11.87 -5.55 5.20
C PHE A 30 12.01 -4.61 4.02
N ILE A 31 11.12 -4.77 3.05
CA ILE A 31 10.97 -3.87 1.90
C ILE A 31 9.55 -3.29 1.96
N VAL A 32 9.43 -2.04 2.42
CA VAL A 32 8.15 -1.33 2.37
C VAL A 32 8.02 -0.62 1.03
N MET A 33 6.93 -0.91 0.32
CA MET A 33 6.57 -0.31 -0.96
C MET A 33 5.43 0.69 -0.73
N ASP A 34 5.72 1.97 -0.89
CA ASP A 34 4.79 3.08 -0.67
C ASP A 34 3.64 3.04 -1.68
N GLY A 35 2.40 2.91 -1.20
CA GLY A 35 1.20 2.87 -2.04
C GLY A 35 0.97 1.58 -2.83
N MET A 36 1.67 0.48 -2.53
CA MET A 36 1.52 -0.81 -3.22
C MET A 36 0.24 -1.54 -2.77
N SER A 37 -0.76 -1.56 -3.63
CA SER A 37 -2.00 -2.31 -3.39
C SER A 37 -1.84 -3.80 -3.70
N PHE A 38 -2.88 -4.60 -3.42
CA PHE A 38 -2.93 -5.99 -3.89
C PHE A 38 -2.76 -6.17 -5.40
N ARG A 39 -3.04 -5.13 -6.21
CA ARG A 39 -2.89 -5.22 -7.67
C ARG A 39 -1.43 -5.47 -8.03
N GLU A 40 -0.56 -4.64 -7.50
CA GLU A 40 0.88 -4.76 -7.69
C GLU A 40 1.42 -5.95 -6.89
N GLY A 41 0.96 -6.14 -5.65
CA GLY A 41 1.44 -7.22 -4.79
C GLY A 41 1.27 -8.62 -5.41
N VAL A 42 0.15 -8.90 -6.09
CA VAL A 42 -0.03 -10.19 -6.79
C VAL A 42 0.93 -10.34 -7.97
N LEU A 43 1.21 -9.25 -8.70
CA LEU A 43 2.15 -9.27 -9.83
C LEU A 43 3.58 -9.50 -9.33
N VAL A 44 4.01 -8.75 -8.31
CA VAL A 44 5.31 -8.92 -7.65
C VAL A 44 5.47 -10.35 -7.14
N TYR A 45 4.45 -10.90 -6.47
CA TYR A 45 4.46 -12.29 -6.01
C TYR A 45 4.69 -13.28 -7.17
N ASN A 46 3.95 -13.12 -8.27
CA ASN A 46 4.08 -14.00 -9.43
C ASN A 46 5.45 -13.87 -10.09
N THR A 47 6.01 -12.67 -10.20
CA THR A 47 7.36 -12.42 -10.72
C THR A 47 8.40 -13.12 -9.86
N LEU A 48 8.41 -12.90 -8.55
CA LEU A 48 9.38 -13.55 -7.66
C LEU A 48 9.26 -15.08 -7.71
N LYS A 49 8.03 -15.61 -7.80
CA LYS A 49 7.79 -17.04 -7.95
C LYS A 49 8.30 -17.59 -9.29
N SER A 50 8.16 -16.84 -10.39
CA SER A 50 8.70 -17.27 -11.70
C SER A 50 10.22 -17.26 -11.74
N GLU A 51 10.86 -16.36 -11.00
CA GLU A 51 12.32 -16.34 -10.80
C GLU A 51 12.83 -17.47 -9.89
N GLY A 52 11.93 -18.31 -9.36
CA GLY A 52 12.28 -19.51 -8.59
C GLY A 52 12.47 -19.28 -7.09
N TYR A 53 12.12 -18.10 -6.58
CA TYR A 53 12.11 -17.82 -5.15
C TYR A 53 11.00 -18.61 -4.43
N GLU A 54 11.30 -19.07 -3.21
CA GLU A 54 10.28 -19.63 -2.33
C GLU A 54 9.50 -18.48 -1.71
N THR A 55 8.22 -18.38 -2.07
CA THR A 55 7.37 -17.24 -1.71
C THR A 55 6.02 -17.66 -1.16
N ARG A 56 5.52 -16.89 -0.18
CA ARG A 56 4.16 -16.98 0.36
C ARG A 56 3.49 -15.60 0.30
N LEU A 57 2.29 -15.55 -0.29
CA LEU A 57 1.47 -14.35 -0.30
C LEU A 57 0.48 -14.37 0.86
N ASN A 58 0.43 -13.27 1.59
CA ASN A 58 -0.46 -13.00 2.70
C ASN A 58 -0.93 -11.54 2.62
N PHE A 59 -1.58 -11.06 3.67
CA PHE A 59 -1.97 -9.66 3.80
C PHE A 59 -1.62 -9.09 5.18
N GLY A 60 -1.50 -7.78 5.21
CA GLY A 60 -1.41 -6.97 6.40
C GLY A 60 -2.49 -5.90 6.40
N PHE A 61 -2.41 -5.03 7.41
CA PHE A 61 -3.29 -3.88 7.54
C PHE A 61 -2.48 -2.60 7.57
N SER A 62 -2.91 -1.61 6.78
CA SER A 62 -2.48 -0.23 6.86
C SER A 62 -2.80 0.38 8.25
N ALA A 63 -2.46 1.65 8.44
CA ALA A 63 -2.91 2.44 9.57
C ALA A 63 -4.29 3.08 9.31
N ILE A 64 -4.78 3.83 10.30
CA ILE A 64 -5.97 4.66 10.18
C ILE A 64 -5.61 6.10 10.57
N PRO A 65 -5.84 7.08 9.69
CA PRO A 65 -6.13 6.94 8.25
C PRO A 65 -5.08 6.10 7.50
N SER A 66 -5.46 5.56 6.33
CA SER A 66 -4.57 4.75 5.49
C SER A 66 -3.58 5.64 4.72
N GLU A 67 -2.65 6.22 5.46
CA GLU A 67 -1.67 7.22 5.04
C GLU A 67 -0.29 6.81 5.54
N THR A 68 0.74 7.27 4.83
CA THR A 68 2.14 6.97 5.13
C THR A 68 2.56 7.39 6.53
N LEU A 69 2.14 8.57 7.02
CA LEU A 69 2.56 9.09 8.33
C LEU A 69 2.04 8.21 9.47
N GLU A 70 0.75 7.91 9.46
CA GLU A 70 0.13 7.05 10.46
C GLU A 70 0.64 5.61 10.39
N PHE A 71 0.99 5.12 9.20
CA PHE A 71 1.66 3.83 9.08
C PHE A 71 3.05 3.86 9.73
N ARG A 72 3.82 4.94 9.54
CA ARG A 72 5.13 5.10 10.20
C ARG A 72 5.05 5.04 11.71
N ASP A 73 4.04 5.68 12.28
CA ASP A 73 3.79 5.60 13.72
C ASP A 73 3.42 4.17 14.15
N LYS A 74 2.55 3.50 13.38
CA LYS A 74 2.13 2.10 13.64
C LYS A 74 3.29 1.10 13.59
N MET A 75 4.27 1.31 12.70
CA MET A 75 5.39 0.37 12.54
C MET A 75 6.24 0.24 13.80
N GLY A 76 6.36 1.33 14.58
CA GLY A 76 7.23 1.38 15.77
C GLY A 76 8.73 1.33 15.45
N VAL A 77 9.12 1.62 14.20
CA VAL A 77 10.52 1.65 13.74
C VAL A 77 10.84 3.07 13.27
N SER A 78 11.92 3.65 13.78
CA SER A 78 12.37 4.99 13.36
C SER A 78 12.69 5.03 11.87
N MET A 79 12.20 6.05 11.17
CA MET A 79 12.52 6.30 9.76
C MET A 79 14.02 6.48 9.49
N SER A 80 14.79 6.91 10.49
CA SER A 80 16.27 6.99 10.38
C SER A 80 16.93 5.64 10.14
N ASN A 81 16.25 4.53 10.42
CA ASN A 81 16.75 3.17 10.21
C ASN A 81 16.45 2.64 8.81
N PHE A 82 15.61 3.35 8.04
CA PHE A 82 15.26 2.95 6.69
C PHE A 82 16.24 3.53 5.67
N LYS A 83 16.67 2.67 4.75
CA LYS A 83 17.33 3.11 3.52
C LYS A 83 16.24 3.45 2.49
N GLU A 84 16.18 4.70 2.09
CA GLU A 84 15.20 5.17 1.10
C GLU A 84 15.60 4.81 -0.34
N ILE A 85 14.61 4.35 -1.11
CA ILE A 85 14.70 4.06 -2.54
C ILE A 85 13.77 5.04 -3.28
N ASN A 86 14.38 6.03 -3.94
CA ASN A 86 13.68 7.10 -4.66
C ASN A 86 14.06 7.19 -6.15
N ASN A 87 15.06 6.42 -6.58
CA ASN A 87 15.50 6.34 -7.96
C ASN A 87 15.64 4.86 -8.39
N PRO A 88 14.72 4.36 -9.23
CA PRO A 88 14.71 2.95 -9.61
C PRO A 88 15.89 2.58 -10.53
N GLU A 89 16.48 3.56 -11.21
CA GLU A 89 17.60 3.33 -12.15
C GLU A 89 18.97 3.27 -11.45
N ASN A 90 19.06 3.64 -10.17
CA ASN A 90 20.33 3.69 -9.44
C ASN A 90 20.13 3.30 -7.96
N ILE A 91 19.77 2.05 -7.74
CA ILE A 91 19.61 1.46 -6.41
C ILE A 91 20.98 1.06 -5.85
N ARG A 92 21.38 1.69 -4.74
CA ARG A 92 22.66 1.44 -4.06
C ARG A 92 22.44 0.88 -2.66
N LEU A 93 22.81 -0.38 -2.47
CA LEU A 93 22.69 -1.14 -1.20
C LEU A 93 24.03 -1.80 -0.83
N GLY A 94 24.32 -1.91 0.46
CA GLY A 94 25.42 -2.73 1.02
C GLY A 94 25.06 -4.23 1.09
N GLY A 95 23.76 -4.52 1.07
CA GLY A 95 23.16 -5.85 1.08
C GLY A 95 22.81 -6.37 2.47
N ASP A 96 23.26 -5.71 3.54
CA ASP A 96 22.95 -6.02 4.94
C ASP A 96 21.84 -5.14 5.53
N GLU A 97 21.22 -4.29 4.72
CA GLU A 97 20.12 -3.44 5.16
C GLU A 97 18.94 -4.26 5.68
N LYS A 98 18.48 -3.91 6.89
CA LYS A 98 17.32 -4.52 7.52
C LYS A 98 16.00 -3.87 7.09
N PHE A 99 16.00 -2.57 6.80
CA PHE A 99 14.78 -1.82 6.50
C PHE A 99 14.99 -0.97 5.25
N LEU A 100 14.22 -1.25 4.21
CA LEU A 100 14.17 -0.47 2.96
C LEU A 100 12.80 0.18 2.82
N TRP A 101 12.77 1.46 2.43
CA TRP A 101 11.54 2.18 2.10
C TRP A 101 11.59 2.63 0.64
N SER A 102 10.74 2.06 -0.19
CA SER A 102 10.60 2.43 -1.59
C SER A 102 9.43 3.38 -1.76
N GLN A 103 9.67 4.55 -2.37
CA GLN A 103 8.61 5.52 -2.69
C GLN A 103 7.68 5.06 -3.83
N PHE A 104 7.89 3.84 -4.34
CA PHE A 104 7.15 3.24 -5.45
C PHE A 104 6.18 2.19 -4.92
N PRO A 105 4.99 2.04 -5.54
CA PRO A 105 4.52 2.72 -6.75
C PRO A 105 3.95 4.13 -6.58
N ASP A 106 3.76 4.65 -5.37
CA ASP A 106 2.96 5.86 -5.12
C ASP A 106 3.39 7.08 -5.98
N VAL A 107 4.69 7.39 -6.01
CA VAL A 107 5.21 8.50 -6.83
C VAL A 107 5.04 8.31 -8.34
N MET A 108 4.79 7.08 -8.81
CA MET A 108 4.41 6.81 -10.20
C MET A 108 2.92 6.98 -10.42
N LEU A 109 2.07 6.56 -9.47
CA LEU A 109 0.62 6.76 -9.54
C LEU A 109 0.27 8.25 -9.68
N ASP A 110 0.96 9.10 -8.93
CA ASP A 110 0.87 10.56 -9.03
C ASP A 110 1.24 11.12 -10.41
N LYS A 111 2.14 10.41 -11.11
CA LYS A 111 2.64 10.81 -12.43
C LYS A 111 1.83 10.22 -13.57
N ILE A 112 1.05 9.14 -13.36
CA ILE A 112 0.24 8.52 -14.44
C ILE A 112 -0.64 9.55 -15.13
N GLN A 113 -1.21 10.51 -14.39
CA GLN A 113 -1.97 11.60 -14.97
C GLN A 113 -1.75 12.93 -14.26
N VAL A 114 -1.18 13.90 -14.97
CA VAL A 114 -1.13 15.31 -14.52
C VAL A 114 -2.17 16.09 -15.33
N GLY A 115 -3.29 16.42 -14.68
CA GLY A 115 -4.41 17.11 -15.34
C GLY A 115 -5.18 16.18 -16.28
N ARG A 116 -5.15 16.43 -17.59
CA ARG A 116 -5.81 15.58 -18.61
C ARG A 116 -4.82 14.72 -19.40
N THR A 117 -3.52 14.83 -19.12
CA THR A 117 -2.47 14.16 -19.89
C THR A 117 -2.04 12.89 -19.18
N VAL A 118 -2.15 11.74 -19.86
CA VAL A 118 -1.56 10.47 -19.40
C VAL A 118 -0.06 10.52 -19.71
N ILE A 119 0.78 10.42 -18.68
CA ILE A 119 2.25 10.53 -18.82
C ILE A 119 2.92 9.16 -18.73
N SER A 120 2.27 8.16 -18.13
CA SER A 120 2.71 6.77 -18.12
C SER A 120 1.52 5.81 -18.05
N SER A 121 1.68 4.58 -18.54
CA SER A 121 0.63 3.56 -18.41
C SER A 121 0.69 2.86 -17.05
N LEU A 122 -0.45 2.36 -16.58
CA LEU A 122 -0.54 1.48 -15.41
C LEU A 122 0.32 0.23 -15.56
N GLU A 123 0.31 -0.36 -16.75
CA GLU A 123 1.13 -1.53 -17.09
C GLU A 123 2.62 -1.25 -16.87
N LYS A 124 3.11 -0.10 -17.36
CA LYS A 124 4.50 0.28 -17.17
C LYS A 124 4.85 0.46 -15.69
N MET A 125 3.95 1.06 -14.92
CA MET A 125 4.11 1.22 -13.48
C MET A 125 4.19 -0.15 -12.78
N TYR A 126 3.34 -1.11 -13.16
CA TYR A 126 3.40 -2.47 -12.61
C TYR A 126 4.72 -3.17 -12.93
N GLU A 127 5.17 -3.12 -14.18
CA GLU A 127 6.47 -3.68 -14.59
C GLU A 127 7.62 -3.05 -13.81
N THR A 128 7.62 -1.72 -13.69
CA THR A 128 8.66 -1.00 -12.95
C THR A 128 8.63 -1.36 -11.47
N THR A 129 7.46 -1.50 -10.86
CA THR A 129 7.33 -1.91 -9.45
C THR A 129 7.89 -3.32 -9.22
N ALA A 130 7.56 -4.27 -10.10
CA ALA A 130 8.09 -5.64 -10.02
C ALA A 130 9.61 -5.66 -10.15
N LYS A 131 10.17 -4.93 -11.12
CA LYS A 131 11.62 -4.81 -11.33
C LYS A 131 12.33 -4.19 -10.15
N ILE A 132 11.78 -3.13 -9.55
CA ILE A 132 12.35 -2.54 -8.32
C ILE A 132 12.44 -3.59 -7.22
N VAL A 133 11.35 -4.34 -6.99
CA VAL A 133 11.35 -5.37 -5.93
C VAL A 133 12.38 -6.45 -6.22
N GLU A 134 12.43 -6.96 -7.44
CA GLU A 134 13.42 -7.94 -7.89
C GLU A 134 14.85 -7.43 -7.64
N ASP A 135 15.16 -6.22 -8.11
CA ASP A 135 16.44 -5.56 -7.91
C ASP A 135 16.86 -5.41 -6.45
N LEU A 136 15.89 -5.11 -5.57
CA LEU A 136 16.11 -4.98 -4.13
C LEU A 136 16.33 -6.35 -3.48
N VAL A 137 15.50 -7.34 -3.84
CA VAL A 137 15.63 -8.72 -3.40
C VAL A 137 17.01 -9.23 -3.77
N ASP A 138 17.43 -9.14 -5.03
CA ASP A 138 18.73 -9.63 -5.50
C ASP A 138 19.92 -9.04 -4.74
N LYS A 139 19.89 -7.72 -4.48
CA LYS A 139 20.97 -7.01 -3.79
C LYS A 139 21.03 -7.31 -2.28
N LEU A 140 19.91 -7.67 -1.65
CA LEU A 140 19.89 -8.05 -0.23
C LEU A 140 20.49 -9.43 0.00
N LYS A 141 21.33 -9.56 1.03
CA LYS A 141 21.96 -10.84 1.44
C LYS A 141 21.11 -11.62 2.45
N SER A 142 20.00 -11.05 2.93
CA SER A 142 19.14 -11.70 3.91
C SER A 142 18.47 -12.96 3.34
N ASP A 143 18.49 -14.04 4.12
CA ASP A 143 17.80 -15.29 3.79
C ASP A 143 16.27 -15.14 3.83
N LYS A 144 15.77 -14.23 4.67
CA LYS A 144 14.34 -13.97 4.86
C LYS A 144 14.03 -12.51 4.58
N ILE A 145 13.15 -12.28 3.61
CA ILE A 145 12.74 -10.95 3.17
C ILE A 145 11.22 -10.85 3.26
N ILE A 146 10.72 -9.78 3.89
CA ILE A 146 9.29 -9.45 3.93
C ILE A 146 9.07 -8.21 3.09
N ILE A 147 8.31 -8.36 2.01
CA ILE A 147 7.88 -7.23 1.18
C ILE A 147 6.46 -6.88 1.60
N LEU A 148 6.21 -5.62 1.92
CA LEU A 148 4.91 -5.14 2.38
C LEU A 148 4.62 -3.73 1.87
N SER A 149 3.45 -3.20 2.21
CA SER A 149 3.06 -1.84 1.87
C SER A 149 2.46 -1.13 3.08
N ASP A 150 2.61 0.19 3.08
CA ASP A 150 2.05 1.10 4.08
C ASP A 150 0.56 1.33 3.87
N HIS A 151 0.12 1.53 2.62
CA HIS A 151 -1.27 1.60 2.23
C HIS A 151 -1.45 1.17 0.76
N GLY A 152 -2.69 0.87 0.39
CA GLY A 152 -3.08 0.81 -1.02
C GLY A 152 -3.83 2.07 -1.45
N TYR A 153 -4.59 1.96 -2.54
CA TYR A 153 -5.33 3.06 -3.13
C TYR A 153 -6.61 2.58 -3.82
N ILE A 154 -7.53 3.51 -4.08
CA ILE A 154 -8.69 3.28 -4.95
C ILE A 154 -8.60 4.15 -6.20
N ARG A 155 -9.32 3.72 -7.24
CA ARG A 155 -9.51 4.49 -8.47
C ARG A 155 -10.78 5.32 -8.38
N SER A 156 -10.69 6.57 -8.77
CA SER A 156 -11.80 7.53 -8.71
C SER A 156 -12.65 7.58 -9.99
N GLU A 157 -12.23 6.88 -11.04
CA GLU A 157 -12.92 6.76 -12.33
C GLU A 157 -14.27 6.04 -12.25
N ALA A 158 -15.17 6.38 -13.18
CA ALA A 158 -16.45 5.71 -13.33
C ALA A 158 -16.28 4.20 -13.56
N GLY A 159 -17.12 3.39 -12.90
CA GLY A 159 -17.03 1.92 -12.91
C GLY A 159 -16.19 1.33 -11.77
N PHE A 160 -15.33 2.13 -11.12
CA PHE A 160 -14.57 1.69 -9.94
C PHE A 160 -15.14 2.20 -8.62
N VAL A 161 -16.16 3.05 -8.68
CA VAL A 161 -16.69 3.81 -7.55
C VAL A 161 -18.14 3.46 -7.24
N PHE A 162 -18.56 3.68 -6.00
CA PHE A 162 -19.96 3.51 -5.60
C PHE A 162 -20.74 4.81 -5.74
N THR A 163 -22.00 4.69 -6.16
CA THR A 163 -22.89 5.83 -6.32
C THR A 163 -23.16 6.50 -4.98
N VAL A 164 -23.00 7.82 -4.96
CA VAL A 164 -23.33 8.70 -3.84
C VAL A 164 -24.53 9.57 -4.24
N GLY A 165 -25.52 9.72 -3.36
CA GLY A 165 -26.66 10.61 -3.64
C GLY A 165 -26.26 12.09 -3.64
N GLU A 166 -26.93 12.93 -4.43
CA GLU A 166 -26.54 14.34 -4.63
C GLU A 166 -26.47 15.18 -3.34
N ARG A 167 -27.32 14.88 -2.34
CA ARG A 167 -27.22 15.54 -1.03
C ARG A 167 -25.93 15.14 -0.30
N ALA A 168 -25.62 13.85 -0.26
CA ALA A 168 -24.42 13.34 0.39
C ALA A 168 -23.14 13.75 -0.34
N LYS A 169 -23.15 13.82 -1.68
CA LYS A 169 -22.02 14.33 -2.48
C LYS A 169 -21.65 15.76 -2.07
N ARG A 170 -22.65 16.66 -2.03
CA ARG A 170 -22.43 18.05 -1.61
C ARG A 170 -21.89 18.12 -0.18
N ARG A 171 -22.45 17.33 0.73
CA ARG A 171 -21.97 17.30 2.11
C ARG A 171 -20.55 16.76 2.24
N LEU A 172 -20.20 15.69 1.52
CA LEU A 172 -18.83 15.17 1.47
C LEU A 172 -17.87 16.22 0.91
N GLN A 173 -18.26 16.94 -0.14
CA GLN A 173 -17.47 18.02 -0.72
C GLN A 173 -17.24 19.17 0.28
N ASP A 174 -18.29 19.62 0.96
CA ASP A 174 -18.22 20.73 1.91
C ASP A 174 -17.36 20.40 3.14
N VAL A 175 -17.47 19.16 3.64
CA VAL A 175 -16.80 18.74 4.88
C VAL A 175 -15.37 18.25 4.63
N PHE A 176 -15.18 17.38 3.63
CA PHE A 176 -13.91 16.68 3.42
C PHE A 176 -13.04 17.35 2.35
N GLY A 177 -13.59 18.26 1.53
CA GLY A 177 -12.87 18.78 0.37
C GLY A 177 -12.44 17.62 -0.53
N SER A 178 -11.15 17.51 -0.85
CA SER A 178 -10.58 16.37 -1.61
C SER A 178 -10.06 15.23 -0.74
N LYS A 179 -10.10 15.35 0.58
CA LYS A 179 -9.55 14.35 1.50
C LYS A 179 -10.53 13.21 1.71
N ARG A 180 -10.03 12.05 2.11
CA ARG A 180 -10.88 10.89 2.48
C ARG A 180 -11.00 10.70 4.00
N TYR A 181 -10.37 11.57 4.77
CA TYR A 181 -10.50 11.64 6.21
C TYR A 181 -10.35 13.09 6.69
N ILE A 182 -10.85 13.34 7.91
CA ILE A 182 -10.55 14.53 8.71
C ILE A 182 -10.39 14.11 10.17
N ALA A 183 -9.59 14.85 10.94
CA ALA A 183 -9.56 14.70 12.38
C ALA A 183 -10.94 15.06 12.97
N MET A 184 -11.34 14.35 14.02
CA MET A 184 -12.57 14.69 14.74
C MET A 184 -12.37 16.01 15.49
N ASN A 185 -13.15 17.00 15.08
CA ASN A 185 -13.27 18.31 15.70
C ASN A 185 -14.77 18.70 15.72
N ASP A 186 -15.10 19.97 15.91
CA ASP A 186 -16.48 20.47 16.01
C ASP A 186 -17.26 20.49 14.66
N VAL A 187 -16.96 19.57 13.75
CA VAL A 187 -17.62 19.46 12.44
C VAL A 187 -18.77 18.46 12.48
N GLU A 188 -19.94 18.88 12.00
CA GLU A 188 -21.15 18.05 12.00
C GLU A 188 -21.22 17.09 10.79
N VAL A 189 -21.05 15.79 11.06
CA VAL A 189 -21.06 14.71 10.04
C VAL A 189 -22.11 13.61 10.30
N LYS A 190 -23.05 13.82 11.24
CA LYS A 190 -24.04 12.81 11.65
C LYS A 190 -24.90 12.31 10.49
N ASP A 191 -25.20 13.17 9.53
CA ASP A 191 -25.97 12.82 8.34
C ASP A 191 -25.19 11.86 7.41
N LEU A 192 -23.87 12.06 7.27
CA LEU A 192 -22.99 11.19 6.50
C LEU A 192 -22.78 9.82 7.17
N ILE A 193 -22.68 9.79 8.50
CA ILE A 193 -22.59 8.54 9.28
C ILE A 193 -23.89 7.74 9.14
N ARG A 194 -25.05 8.38 9.39
CA ARG A 194 -26.37 7.75 9.22
C ARG A 194 -26.63 7.33 7.77
N GLY A 195 -26.06 8.06 6.83
CA GLY A 195 -26.08 7.75 5.40
C GLY A 195 -25.21 6.54 5.02
N GLY A 196 -24.31 6.10 5.90
CA GLY A 196 -23.40 4.98 5.67
C GLY A 196 -22.14 5.34 4.87
N TYR A 197 -21.85 6.62 4.68
CA TYR A 197 -20.69 7.09 3.90
C TYR A 197 -19.43 7.25 4.74
N VAL A 198 -19.58 7.56 6.02
CA VAL A 198 -18.50 7.88 6.94
C VAL A 198 -18.53 6.93 8.14
N GLU A 199 -17.36 6.56 8.64
CA GLU A 199 -17.17 5.89 9.92
C GLU A 199 -16.39 6.81 10.86
N GLU A 200 -16.72 6.75 12.15
CA GLU A 200 -16.00 7.41 13.22
C GLU A 200 -15.09 6.38 13.90
N PHE A 201 -13.78 6.59 13.84
CA PHE A 201 -12.82 5.66 14.43
C PHE A 201 -11.47 6.32 14.72
N GLY A 202 -10.83 5.97 15.84
CA GLY A 202 -9.45 6.38 16.13
C GLY A 202 -9.19 7.89 16.19
N GLY A 203 -10.20 8.72 16.48
CA GLY A 203 -10.08 10.18 16.46
C GLY A 203 -10.26 10.82 15.08
N TYR A 204 -10.71 10.05 14.09
CA TYR A 204 -10.95 10.52 12.73
C TYR A 204 -12.38 10.22 12.26
N TYR A 205 -12.87 11.07 11.37
CA TYR A 205 -13.97 10.74 10.47
C TYR A 205 -13.37 10.25 9.15
N LEU A 206 -13.73 9.03 8.75
CA LEU A 206 -13.13 8.32 7.61
C LEU A 206 -14.22 8.01 6.58
N VAL A 207 -13.99 8.36 5.32
CA VAL A 207 -14.90 7.96 4.25
C VAL A 207 -14.73 6.48 3.93
N LYS A 208 -15.84 5.76 3.98
CA LYS A 208 -15.88 4.32 3.73
C LYS A 208 -15.79 4.01 2.24
N SER A 209 -15.30 2.82 1.96
CA SER A 209 -15.46 2.17 0.66
C SER A 209 -14.95 3.02 -0.51
N ARG A 210 -15.48 2.80 -1.71
CA ARG A 210 -15.13 3.55 -2.92
C ARG A 210 -16.13 4.67 -3.19
N TYR A 211 -16.62 5.33 -2.13
CA TYR A 211 -17.42 6.54 -2.27
C TYR A 211 -16.50 7.70 -2.63
N ILE A 212 -16.77 8.34 -3.76
CA ILE A 212 -16.06 9.52 -4.26
C ILE A 212 -17.07 10.58 -4.64
N TRP A 213 -16.65 11.84 -4.59
CA TRP A 213 -17.41 13.00 -4.99
C TRP A 213 -16.53 13.90 -5.87
N PRO A 214 -17.14 14.68 -6.78
CA PRO A 214 -16.39 15.60 -7.60
C PRO A 214 -15.82 16.73 -6.73
N VAL A 215 -14.56 17.06 -6.95
CA VAL A 215 -13.87 18.19 -6.34
C VAL A 215 -13.35 19.12 -7.42
N ARG A 216 -13.38 20.43 -7.17
CA ARG A 216 -12.84 21.43 -8.10
C ARG A 216 -11.31 21.45 -8.00
N GLY A 217 -10.62 21.46 -9.14
CA GLY A 217 -9.16 21.59 -9.20
C GLY A 217 -8.44 20.33 -9.68
N ARG A 218 -7.20 20.13 -9.23
CA ARG A 218 -6.39 18.95 -9.60
C ARG A 218 -7.07 17.70 -9.06
N TYR A 219 -7.36 16.76 -9.96
CA TYR A 219 -7.99 15.48 -9.65
C TYR A 219 -6.93 14.39 -9.68
N SER A 220 -6.70 13.72 -8.56
CA SER A 220 -5.94 12.46 -8.58
C SER A 220 -6.89 11.31 -8.94
N ILE A 221 -6.43 10.43 -9.81
CA ILE A 221 -7.14 9.20 -10.16
C ILE A 221 -6.99 8.15 -9.07
N TYR A 222 -5.83 8.14 -8.43
CA TYR A 222 -5.46 7.20 -7.38
C TYR A 222 -5.51 7.94 -6.07
N ILE A 223 -6.40 7.51 -5.18
CA ILE A 223 -6.66 8.20 -3.93
C ILE A 223 -6.60 7.21 -2.76
N HIS A 224 -6.06 7.68 -1.64
CA HIS A 224 -5.93 6.94 -0.39
C HIS A 224 -6.39 7.80 0.81
N GLY A 225 -6.12 7.31 2.02
CA GLY A 225 -6.48 7.95 3.30
C GLY A 225 -7.87 7.61 3.84
N GLY A 226 -8.70 6.90 3.07
CA GLY A 226 -10.03 6.47 3.49
C GLY A 226 -10.05 5.14 4.21
N LEU A 227 -11.26 4.60 4.35
CA LEU A 227 -11.51 3.29 4.96
C LEU A 227 -12.12 2.37 3.90
N SER A 228 -11.31 1.93 2.95
CA SER A 228 -11.69 0.94 1.95
C SER A 228 -10.79 -0.28 1.99
N LEU A 229 -11.27 -1.39 1.42
CA LEU A 229 -10.48 -2.61 1.36
C LEU A 229 -9.20 -2.48 0.56
N MET A 230 -9.26 -1.73 -0.54
CA MET A 230 -8.10 -1.56 -1.41
C MET A 230 -7.08 -0.57 -0.84
N GLU A 231 -7.48 0.25 0.14
CA GLU A 231 -6.61 1.16 0.88
C GLU A 231 -6.00 0.47 2.11
N CYS A 232 -6.83 -0.22 2.90
CA CYS A 232 -6.47 -0.70 4.23
C CYS A 232 -5.87 -2.10 4.26
N PHE A 233 -6.25 -3.00 3.34
CA PHE A 233 -5.55 -4.28 3.23
C PHE A 233 -4.35 -4.12 2.30
N THR A 234 -3.18 -4.46 2.82
CA THR A 234 -1.92 -4.34 2.09
C THR A 234 -1.33 -5.73 1.81
N PRO A 235 -0.68 -5.95 0.67
CA PRO A 235 -0.01 -7.21 0.38
C PRO A 235 1.16 -7.42 1.35
N VAL A 236 1.37 -8.66 1.76
CA VAL A 236 2.57 -9.10 2.48
C VAL A 236 3.11 -10.32 1.75
N ILE A 237 4.31 -10.20 1.19
CA ILE A 237 5.01 -11.30 0.51
C ILE A 237 6.17 -11.72 1.40
N GLU A 238 6.10 -12.95 1.88
CA GLU A 238 7.23 -13.59 2.54
C GLU A 238 8.08 -14.28 1.47
N LEU A 239 9.38 -13.98 1.45
CA LEU A 239 10.35 -14.57 0.55
C LEU A 239 11.48 -15.22 1.34
N MET A 240 11.79 -16.46 0.99
CA MET A 240 12.97 -17.18 1.48
C MET A 240 13.97 -17.33 0.33
N LYS A 241 15.19 -16.80 0.52
CA LYS A 241 16.29 -17.08 -0.40
C LYS A 241 16.85 -18.46 -0.09
N LYS A 242 17.01 -19.27 -1.14
CA LYS A 242 17.72 -20.54 -1.00
C LYS A 242 19.20 -20.23 -0.81
N ASN A 243 19.79 -20.77 0.26
CA ASN A 243 21.23 -20.73 0.44
C ASN A 243 21.92 -21.35 -0.78
N GLU A 244 22.75 -20.58 -1.50
CA GLU A 244 23.67 -21.11 -2.50
C GLU A 244 24.78 -21.93 -1.83
N LYS A 245 24.43 -23.09 -1.25
CA LYS A 245 25.39 -24.08 -0.76
C LYS A 245 24.91 -25.49 -1.10
N SER A 246 24.85 -25.81 -2.40
CA SER A 246 25.13 -27.16 -2.94
C SER A 246 24.74 -27.29 -4.42
N TYR A 247 25.34 -26.51 -5.31
CA TYR A 247 25.69 -27.07 -6.62
C TYR A 247 27.19 -27.25 -6.63
N GLY A 248 27.60 -28.42 -6.14
CA GLY A 248 28.97 -28.87 -6.31
C GLY A 248 29.32 -28.72 -7.78
N LYS A 249 30.45 -28.03 -8.02
CA LYS A 249 31.20 -28.17 -9.26
C LYS A 249 31.20 -29.65 -9.61
N ARG A 250 30.43 -30.05 -10.63
CA ARG A 250 30.77 -31.25 -11.39
C ARG A 250 32.09 -30.91 -12.06
N GLY A 251 33.17 -31.14 -11.32
CA GLY A 251 34.49 -31.29 -11.87
C GLY A 251 34.38 -32.42 -12.87
N TYR A 252 34.33 -32.07 -14.15
CA TYR A 252 34.79 -32.99 -15.17
C TYR A 252 36.27 -33.17 -14.91
N ASN A 253 36.62 -34.32 -14.35
CA ASN A 253 37.97 -34.82 -14.36
C ASN A 253 37.95 -36.33 -14.55
N LEU A 254 38.76 -36.72 -15.53
CA LEU A 254 39.28 -38.05 -15.85
C LEU A 254 38.27 -38.92 -16.63
N SER A 255 38.61 -39.47 -17.79
CA SER A 255 39.91 -39.84 -18.37
C SER A 255 39.84 -39.87 -19.89
#